data_AF-D1PPM1-F1
#
_entry.id   AF-D1PPM1-F1
#
_cell.length_a   1.000
_cell.length_b   1.000
_cell.length_c   1.000
_cell.angle_alpha   90.00
_cell.angle_beta   90.00
_cell.angle_gamma   90.00
#
_symmetry.space_group_name_H-M   'P 1'
#
loop_
_entity.id
_entity.type
_entity.pdbx_description
1 polymer ?
#
loop_
_entity_poly.entity_id
_entity_poly.type
_entity_poly.pdbx_seq_one_letter_code
_entity_poly.pdbx_strand_id
1 'polypeptide(L)'
;MYTGKKEVSEVAINTDNRVSITEADQDFSRVARMVDENGTVLILKDNTPRYVLMVFSQFEPEQQTADEDVLAVSRRLMAKNKEAYEVLAK
;
A
#
# COMPACT_ATOMS: atom_id res chain seq x y z
N MET A 1 6.49 2.24 24.56
CA MET A 1 5.30 1.43 24.18
C MET A 1 4.50 2.26 23.19
N TYR A 2 4.72 2.10 21.89
CA TYR A 2 3.98 2.88 20.90
C TYR A 2 2.75 2.09 20.47
N THR A 3 1.58 2.58 20.88
CA THR A 3 0.30 2.32 20.21
C THR A 3 0.40 2.95 18.82
N GLY A 4 0.87 2.16 17.86
CA GLY A 4 0.77 2.48 16.44
C GLY A 4 -0.63 2.13 15.99
N LYS A 5 -1.46 3.15 15.73
CA LYS A 5 -2.66 2.99 14.92
C LYS A 5 -2.25 2.24 13.65
N LYS A 6 -2.88 1.10 13.41
CA LYS A 6 -2.79 0.39 12.14
C LYS A 6 -3.43 1.30 11.08
N GLU A 7 -2.62 2.15 10.46
CA GLU A 7 -3.00 2.77 9.19
C GLU A 7 -3.20 1.61 8.22
N VAL A 8 -4.46 1.38 7.88
CA VAL A 8 -4.81 0.63 6.68
C VAL A 8 -4.23 1.47 5.56
N SER A 9 -3.16 1.00 4.93
CA SER A 9 -2.66 1.63 3.71
C SER A 9 -3.85 1.71 2.75
N GLU A 10 -4.30 2.91 2.43
CA GLU A 10 -5.30 3.12 1.39
C GLU A 10 -4.65 2.66 0.09
N VAL A 11 -4.84 1.40 -0.25
CA VAL A 11 -4.61 0.93 -1.61
C VAL A 11 -5.56 1.78 -2.46
N ALA A 12 -4.99 2.68 -3.28
CA ALA A 12 -5.74 3.49 -4.20
C ALA A 12 -6.31 2.57 -5.29
N ILE A 13 -7.45 1.95 -4.99
CA ILE A 13 -8.13 1.03 -5.90
C ILE A 13 -8.80 1.87 -6.98
N ASN A 14 -8.36 1.71 -8.22
CA ASN A 14 -9.06 2.27 -9.36
C ASN A 14 -10.45 1.65 -9.47
N THR A 15 -11.46 2.41 -9.08
CA THR A 15 -12.86 1.96 -9.04
C THR A 15 -13.53 1.95 -10.40
N ASP A 16 -12.93 2.50 -11.45
CA ASP A 16 -13.56 2.64 -12.76
C ASP A 16 -13.53 1.31 -13.54
N ASN A 17 -12.58 0.45 -13.20
CA ASN A 17 -12.39 -0.82 -13.88
C ASN A 17 -13.15 -1.95 -13.15
N ARG A 18 -14.34 -2.30 -13.66
CA ARG A 18 -15.25 -3.27 -13.02
C ARG A 18 -15.73 -4.30 -14.03
N VAL A 19 -15.80 -5.56 -13.59
CA VAL A 19 -16.35 -6.69 -14.37
C VAL A 19 -17.28 -7.53 -13.49
N SER A 20 -18.19 -8.29 -14.10
CA SER A 20 -18.98 -9.27 -13.33
C SER A 20 -18.14 -10.53 -13.01
N ILE A 21 -18.54 -11.29 -11.99
CA ILE A 21 -17.93 -12.59 -11.70
C ILE A 21 -18.04 -13.56 -12.88
N THR A 22 -19.16 -13.52 -13.60
CA THR A 22 -19.38 -14.34 -14.80
C THR A 22 -18.43 -13.96 -15.91
N GLU A 23 -18.19 -12.67 -16.12
CA GLU A 23 -17.23 -12.19 -17.13
C GLU A 23 -15.79 -12.57 -16.78
N ALA A 24 -15.41 -12.43 -15.50
CA ALA A 24 -14.09 -12.84 -15.03
C ALA A 24 -13.85 -14.35 -15.17
N ASP A 25 -14.88 -15.17 -14.99
CA ASP A 25 -14.83 -16.62 -15.17
C ASP A 25 -14.77 -17.02 -16.66
N GLN A 26 -15.51 -16.32 -17.52
CA GLN A 26 -15.57 -16.61 -18.96
C GLN A 26 -14.31 -16.21 -19.73
N ASP A 27 -13.65 -15.11 -19.35
CA ASP A 27 -12.47 -14.60 -20.06
C ASP A 27 -11.45 -14.00 -19.08
N PHE A 28 -10.97 -14.84 -18.17
CA PHE A 28 -9.99 -14.45 -17.16
C PHE A 28 -8.73 -13.84 -17.77
N SER A 29 -8.25 -14.37 -18.90
CA SER A 29 -7.03 -13.87 -19.56
C SER A 29 -7.18 -12.45 -20.11
N ARG A 30 -8.37 -12.05 -20.58
CA ARG A 30 -8.62 -10.64 -20.92
C ARG A 30 -8.69 -9.78 -19.65
N VAL A 31 -9.35 -10.25 -18.60
CA VAL A 31 -9.45 -9.50 -17.33
C VAL A 31 -8.08 -9.31 -16.67
N ALA A 32 -7.18 -10.29 -16.77
CA ALA A 32 -5.79 -10.15 -16.33
C ALA A 32 -5.02 -9.10 -17.15
N ARG A 33 -5.21 -9.05 -18.47
CA ARG A 33 -4.62 -7.97 -19.30
C ARG A 33 -5.15 -6.59 -18.92
N MET A 34 -6.44 -6.48 -18.56
CA MET A 34 -7.00 -5.22 -18.05
C MET A 34 -6.30 -4.75 -16.76
N VAL A 35 -5.82 -5.69 -15.94
CA VAL A 35 -5.02 -5.41 -14.74
C VAL A 35 -3.60 -4.97 -15.09
N ASP A 36 -2.97 -5.60 -16.09
CA ASP A 36 -1.65 -5.16 -16.57
C ASP A 36 -1.68 -3.72 -17.13
N GLU A 37 -2.80 -3.33 -17.76
CA GLU A 37 -2.99 -2.00 -18.37
C GLU A 37 -3.43 -0.93 -17.36
N ASN A 38 -4.35 -1.27 -16.44
CA ASN A 38 -5.06 -0.28 -15.60
C ASN A 38 -4.80 -0.47 -14.08
N GLY A 39 -3.93 -1.41 -13.71
CA GLY A 39 -3.48 -1.66 -12.35
C GLY A 39 -4.36 -2.59 -11.52
N THR A 40 -5.66 -2.33 -11.45
CA THR A 40 -6.60 -3.12 -10.63
C THR A 40 -7.95 -3.26 -11.32
N VAL A 41 -8.64 -4.38 -11.09
CA VAL A 41 -10.02 -4.64 -11.54
C VAL A 41 -10.89 -5.06 -10.35
N LEU A 42 -12.08 -4.47 -10.22
CA LEU A 42 -13.11 -4.90 -9.29
C LEU A 42 -14.01 -5.95 -9.93
N ILE A 43 -14.20 -7.07 -9.23
CA ILE A 43 -15.12 -8.13 -9.67
C ILE A 43 -16.39 -8.05 -8.83
N LEU A 44 -17.52 -7.89 -9.52
CA LEU A 44 -18.85 -7.73 -8.94
C LEU A 44 -19.58 -9.07 -8.87
N LYS A 45 -20.23 -9.34 -7.74
CA LYS A 45 -21.24 -10.40 -7.61
C LYS A 45 -22.57 -9.75 -7.26
N ASP A 46 -23.61 -10.04 -8.03
CA ASP A 46 -24.94 -9.45 -7.84
C ASP A 46 -24.87 -7.90 -7.82
N ASN A 47 -24.12 -7.34 -8.77
CA ASN A 47 -23.83 -5.89 -8.89
C ASN A 47 -23.13 -5.25 -7.67
N THR A 48 -22.60 -6.07 -6.75
CA THR A 48 -21.88 -5.62 -5.55
C THR A 48 -20.40 -5.98 -5.66
N PRO A 49 -19.45 -5.03 -5.48
CA PRO A 49 -18.03 -5.34 -5.46
C PRO A 49 -17.71 -6.37 -4.38
N ARG A 50 -17.08 -7.48 -4.76
CA ARG A 50 -16.83 -8.59 -3.84
C ARG A 50 -15.43 -9.17 -3.91
N TYR A 51 -14.73 -8.97 -5.03
CA TYR A 51 -13.35 -9.37 -5.21
C TYR A 51 -12.56 -8.27 -5.94
N VAL A 52 -11.24 -8.34 -5.82
CA VAL A 52 -10.28 -7.46 -6.48
C VAL A 52 -9.25 -8.36 -7.19
N LEU A 53 -8.91 -8.02 -8.43
CA LEU A 53 -7.77 -8.58 -9.15
C LEU A 53 -6.71 -7.49 -9.33
N MET A 54 -5.47 -7.80 -8.97
CA MET A 54 -4.31 -6.90 -9.06
C MET A 54 -3.03 -7.69 -9.24
N VAL A 55 -1.98 -7.04 -9.71
CA VAL A 55 -0.64 -7.63 -9.79
C VAL A 55 -0.09 -7.82 -8.39
N PHE A 56 0.56 -8.96 -8.13
CA PHE A 56 1.10 -9.31 -6.81
C PHE A 56 2.05 -8.24 -6.24
N SER A 57 2.86 -7.58 -7.07
CA SER A 57 3.75 -6.50 -6.66
C SER A 57 3.03 -5.27 -6.08
N GLN A 58 1.75 -5.08 -6.39
CA GLN A 58 0.92 -4.02 -5.81
C GLN A 58 0.30 -4.44 -4.47
N PHE A 59 0.27 -5.75 -4.19
CA PHE A 59 -0.24 -6.32 -2.95
C PHE A 59 0.85 -6.46 -1.89
N GLU A 60 2.13 -6.54 -2.29
CA GLU A 60 3.25 -6.54 -1.35
C GLU A 60 3.14 -5.30 -0.45
N PRO A 61 2.86 -5.47 0.86
CA PRO A 61 3.03 -4.35 1.77
C PRO A 61 4.51 -3.96 1.72
N GLU A 62 4.82 -2.68 1.86
CA GLU A 62 6.19 -2.13 1.90
C GLU A 62 7.01 -2.61 3.12
N GLN A 63 6.92 -3.89 3.49
CA GLN A 63 7.62 -4.58 4.57
C GLN A 63 9.14 -4.68 4.35
N GLN A 64 9.72 -3.95 3.39
CA GLN A 64 11.17 -3.92 3.16
C GLN A 64 11.83 -2.54 3.24
N THR A 65 11.11 -1.44 3.48
CA THR A 65 11.75 -0.10 3.55
C THR A 65 11.70 0.59 4.92
N ALA A 66 11.27 -0.09 5.99
CA ALA A 66 11.13 0.53 7.31
C ALA A 66 12.29 0.28 8.31
N ASP A 67 13.27 -0.58 7.98
CA ASP A 67 14.38 -0.87 8.91
C ASP A 67 15.65 -0.04 8.63
N GLU A 68 15.79 0.61 7.47
CA GLU A 68 16.95 1.46 7.18
C GLU A 68 16.84 2.91 7.71
N ASP A 69 15.64 3.38 8.05
CA ASP A 69 15.42 4.82 8.23
C ASP A 69 15.42 5.31 9.69
N VAL A 70 15.33 4.44 10.69
CA VAL A 70 15.34 4.89 12.10
C VAL A 70 16.68 5.51 12.47
N LEU A 71 17.79 4.95 12.00
CA LEU A 71 19.13 5.49 12.24
C LEU A 71 19.36 6.78 11.46
N ALA A 72 18.82 6.90 10.24
CA ALA A 72 18.93 8.10 9.43
C ALA A 72 18.11 9.26 10.04
N VAL A 73 16.88 8.98 10.49
CA VAL A 73 16.05 9.94 11.23
C VAL A 73 16.70 10.32 12.56
N SER A 74 17.24 9.36 13.31
CA SER A 74 17.95 9.63 14.58
C SER A 74 19.19 10.51 14.36
N ARG A 75 20.00 10.22 13.34
CA ARG A 75 21.16 11.04 12.97
C ARG A 75 20.74 12.46 12.56
N ARG A 76 19.66 12.60 11.80
CA ARG A 76 19.13 13.91 11.39
C ARG A 76 18.59 14.72 12.58
N LEU A 77 17.89 14.10 13.51
CA LEU A 77 17.36 14.75 14.71
C LEU A 77 18.46 15.15 15.69
N MET A 78 19.46 14.28 15.88
CA MET A 78 20.64 14.61 16.70
C MET A 78 21.48 15.73 16.10
N ALA A 79 21.64 15.77 14.78
CA ALA A 79 22.34 16.86 14.11
C ALA A 79 21.60 18.21 14.20
N LYS A 80 20.27 18.20 14.12
CA LYS A 80 19.45 19.42 14.21
C LYS A 80 19.36 20.01 15.62
N ASN A 81 19.47 19.18 16.66
CA ASN A 81 19.27 19.59 18.05
C ASN A 81 20.55 19.53 18.90
N LYS A 82 21.73 19.54 18.26
CA LYS A 82 23.02 19.38 18.94
C LYS A 82 23.20 20.35 20.13
N GLU A 83 22.86 21.63 19.95
CA GLU A 83 22.93 22.64 21.03
C GLU A 83 21.94 22.37 22.18
N ALA A 84 20.75 21.84 21.89
CA ALA A 84 19.73 21.57 22.90
C ALA A 84 20.12 20.38 23.82
N TYR A 85 20.84 19.38 23.27
CA TYR A 85 21.34 18.25 24.04
C TYR A 85 22.58 18.60 24.88
N GLU A 86 23.40 19.56 24.46
CA GLU A 86 24.56 20.04 25.24
C GLU A 86 24.13 20.80 26.50
N VAL A 87 23.00 21.49 26.48
CA VAL A 87 22.43 22.21 27.65
C VAL A 87 21.78 21.26 28.66
N LEU A 88 21.24 20.13 28.22
CA LEU A 88 20.61 19.12 29.08
C LEU A 88 21.62 18.16 29.74
N ALA A 89 22.87 18.14 29.26
CA ALA A 89 23.94 17.32 29.80
C ALA A 89 24.79 18.04 30.87
N LYS A 90 24.40 19.25 31.29
CA LYS A 90 25.06 20.04 32.34
C LYS A 90 24.27 20.06 33.63
#